data_AF-A0A348P5X9-F1
#
_entry.id   AF-A0A348P5X9-F1
#
_cell.length_a   1.000
_cell.length_b   1.000
_cell.length_c   1.000
_cell.angle_alpha   90.00
_cell.angle_beta   90.00
_cell.angle_gamma   90.00
#
_symmetry.space_group_name_H-M   'P 1'
#
loop_
_entity.id
_entity.type
_entity.pdbx_description
1 polymer ?
#
loop_
_entity_poly.entity_id
_entity_poly.type
_entity_poly.pdbx_seq_one_letter_code
_entity_poly.pdbx_strand_id
1 'polypeptide(L)' 'MKQLRKKAMSLPLLPGVYIMKDRSDKIIYIGKAKKLKNRV' A
#
# COMPACT_ATOMS: atom_id res chain seq x y z
N MET A 1 15.19 3.52 0.78
CA MET A 1 14.72 2.11 0.85
C MET A 1 14.15 1.69 2.21
N LYS A 2 14.81 1.95 3.35
CA LYS A 2 14.39 1.40 4.68
C LYS A 2 13.01 1.82 5.20
N GLN A 3 12.54 3.05 4.91
CA GLN A 3 11.32 3.59 5.53
C GLN A 3 10.02 3.04 4.90
N LEU A 4 9.95 2.96 3.57
CA LEU A 4 8.78 2.43 2.86
C LEU A 4 8.55 0.94 3.18
N ARG A 5 9.63 0.15 3.18
CA ARG A 5 9.56 -1.27 3.54
C ARG A 5 9.07 -1.47 4.99
N LYS A 6 9.53 -0.64 5.94
CA LYS A 6 9.03 -0.68 7.32
C LYS A 6 7.54 -0.37 7.41
N LYS A 7 7.06 0.65 6.70
CA LYS A 7 5.63 1.00 6.64
C LYS A 7 4.79 -0.12 6.02
N ALA A 8 5.24 -0.73 4.92
CA ALA A 8 4.57 -1.87 4.31
C ALA A 8 4.47 -3.07 5.28
N MET A 9 5.56 -3.38 5.99
CA MET A 9 5.58 -4.47 6.97
C MET A 9 4.65 -4.25 8.18
N SER A 10 4.30 -3.00 8.49
CA SER A 10 3.32 -2.65 9.54
C SER A 10 1.86 -2.73 9.11
N LEU A 11 1.58 -3.00 7.83
CA LEU A 11 0.20 -3.12 7.35
C LEU A 11 -0.51 -4.34 7.97
N PRO A 12 -1.84 -4.28 8.15
CA PRO A 12 -2.61 -5.37 8.72
C PRO A 12 -2.81 -6.52 7.72
N LEU A 13 -3.03 -7.73 8.24
CA LEU A 13 -3.50 -8.90 7.49
C LEU A 13 -5.03 -8.89 7.31
N LEU A 14 -5.59 -7.73 7.05
CA LEU A 14 -7.03 -7.52 6.89
C LEU A 14 -7.36 -7.05 5.47
N PRO A 15 -8.63 -7.19 5.03
CA PRO A 15 -9.09 -6.63 3.78
C PRO A 15 -8.98 -5.11 3.77
N GLY A 16 -8.75 -4.54 2.59
CA GLY A 16 -8.76 -3.09 2.42
C GLY A 16 -8.38 -2.65 1.01
N VAL A 17 -8.26 -1.33 0.87
CA VAL A 17 -7.91 -0.65 -0.38
C VAL A 17 -6.59 0.09 -0.18
N TYR A 18 -5.72 0.08 -1.19
CA TYR A 18 -4.51 0.88 -1.24
C TYR A 18 -4.53 1.79 -2.48
N ILE A 19 -3.88 2.94 -2.34
CA ILE A 19 -3.83 3.98 -3.36
C ILE A 19 -2.36 4.22 -3.66
N MET A 20 -1.97 4.04 -4.92
CA MET A 20 -0.65 4.44 -5.38
C MET A 20 -0.74 5.81 -6.03
N LYS A 21 0.19 6.67 -5.64
CA LYS A 21 0.34 8.01 -6.18
C LYS A 21 1.70 8.17 -6.85
N ASP A 22 1.78 9.03 -7.84
CA ASP A 22 3.04 9.45 -8.41
C ASP A 22 3.77 10.49 -7.53
N ARG A 23 4.91 10.98 -8.01
CA ARG A 23 5.71 12.02 -7.35
C ARG A 23 5.01 13.38 -7.19
N SER A 24 3.91 13.60 -7.92
CA SER A 24 3.10 14.82 -7.88
C SER A 24 1.80 14.61 -7.09
N ASP A 25 1.73 13.55 -6.27
CA ASP A 25 0.56 13.15 -5.48
C ASP A 25 -0.69 12.79 -6.31
N LYS A 26 -0.56 12.63 -7.63
CA LYS A 26 -1.66 12.20 -8.50
C LYS A 26 -1.90 10.71 -8.30
N ILE A 27 -3.16 10.33 -8.09
CA ILE A 27 -3.54 8.92 -8.01
C ILE A 27 -3.33 8.27 -9.38
N ILE A 28 -2.49 7.24 -9.41
CA ILE A 28 -2.18 6.46 -10.63
C ILE A 28 -2.76 5.05 -10.58
N TYR A 29 -3.08 4.54 -9.38
CA TYR A 29 -3.69 3.23 -9.23
C TYR A 29 -4.43 3.09 -7.91
N ILE A 30 -5.54 2.36 -7.93
CA ILE A 30 -6.30 1.96 -6.74
C ILE A 30 -6.49 0.45 -6.79
N GLY A 31 -6.07 -0.25 -5.74
CA GLY A 31 -6.18 -1.70 -5.63
C GLY A 31 -6.90 -2.13 -4.37
N LYS A 32 -7.65 -3.23 -4.45
CA LYS A 32 -8.23 -3.92 -3.27
C LYS A 32 -7.48 -5.21 -2.97
N ALA A 33 -7.39 -5.58 -1.70
CA ALA A 33 -6.78 -6.83 -1.27
C ALA A 33 -7.57 -7.46 -0.12
N LYS A 34 -7.59 -8.80 -0.05
CA LYS A 34 -8.09 -9.54 1.11
C LYS A 34 -7.14 -9.44 2.32
N LYS A 35 -5.85 -9.22 2.06
CA LYS A 35 -4.79 -9.06 3.07
C LYS A 35 -3.83 -7.98 2.56
N LEU A 36 -3.91 -6.76 3.10
CA LEU A 36 -3.12 -5.62 2.60
C LEU A 36 -1.60 -5.87 2.69
N LYS A 37 -1.11 -6.39 3.82
CA LYS A 37 0.32 -6.70 4.04
C LYS A 37 0.95 -7.63 2.99
N ASN A 38 0.16 -8.51 2.37
CA ASN A 38 0.68 -9.45 1.37
C ASN A 38 0.75 -8.84 -0.04
N ARG A 39 0.03 -7.73 -0.26
CA ARG A 39 -0.11 -7.11 -1.58
C ARG A 39 0.76 -5.86 -1.73
N VAL A 40 1.04 -5.17 -0.61
CA VAL A 40 1.74 -3.88 -0.54
C VAL A 40 2.99 -4.02 0.31
#